data_AF-A0A117QPJ2-F1
#
_entry.id   AF-A0A117QPJ2-F1
#
_cell.length_a   1.000
_cell.length_b   1.000
_cell.length_c   1.000
_cell.angle_alpha   90.00
_cell.angle_beta   90.00
_cell.angle_gamma   90.00
#
_symmetry.space_group_name_H-M   'P 1'
#
loop_
_entity.id
_entity.type
_entity.pdbx_description
1 polymer ?
#
loop_
_entity_poly.entity_id
_entity_poly.type
_entity_poly.pdbx_seq_one_letter_code
_entity_poly.pdbx_strand_id
1 'polypeptide(L)'
;MTREAVLAELEIRVRTVLGTRVGPELARDLPADARFDEIGIDSLDVVLVLAELEQRDAANTLTGKDLREAADCIDSLVRHLAERHG
;
A
#
# COMPACT_ATOMS: atom_id res chain seq x y z
N MET A 1 -14.75 -9.55 -12.48
CA MET A 1 -14.56 -8.64 -11.34
C MET A 1 -14.46 -7.22 -11.88
N THR A 2 -15.13 -6.24 -11.30
CA THR A 2 -15.07 -4.83 -11.76
C THR A 2 -13.78 -4.18 -11.26
N ARG A 3 -13.29 -3.14 -11.95
CA ARG A 3 -12.10 -2.37 -11.53
C ARG A 3 -12.22 -1.85 -10.10
N GLU A 4 -13.42 -1.40 -9.72
CA GLU A 4 -13.72 -0.95 -8.35
C GLU A 4 -13.56 -2.06 -7.31
N ALA A 5 -14.00 -3.29 -7.63
CA ALA A 5 -13.84 -4.42 -6.72
C ALA A 5 -12.36 -4.81 -6.52
N VAL A 6 -11.55 -4.73 -7.59
CA VAL A 6 -10.10 -4.94 -7.51
C VAL A 6 -9.44 -3.88 -6.62
N LEU A 7 -9.79 -2.60 -6.81
CA LEU A 7 -9.24 -1.50 -6.02
C LEU A 7 -9.60 -1.62 -4.54
N ALA A 8 -10.85 -1.95 -4.22
CA ALA A 8 -11.28 -2.16 -2.84
C ALA A 8 -10.56 -3.33 -2.16
N GLU A 9 -10.33 -4.43 -2.89
CA GLU A 9 -9.57 -5.57 -2.36
C GLU A 9 -8.10 -5.21 -2.11
N LEU A 10 -7.47 -4.48 -3.04
CA LEU A 10 -6.10 -3.99 -2.89
C LEU A 10 -5.98 -3.02 -1.71
N GLU A 11 -6.95 -2.12 -1.52
CA GLU A 11 -6.95 -1.21 -0.38
C GLU A 11 -7.01 -1.96 0.96
N ILE A 12 -7.89 -2.97 1.06
CA ILE A 12 -7.99 -3.82 2.26
C ILE A 12 -6.65 -4.49 2.54
N ARG A 13 -5.96 -4.99 1.51
CA ARG A 13 -4.63 -5.62 1.66
C ARG A 13 -3.59 -4.62 2.13
N VAL A 14 -3.50 -3.45 1.48
CA VAL A 14 -2.56 -2.38 1.86
C VAL A 14 -2.77 -1.97 3.31
N ARG A 15 -4.02 -1.73 3.73
CA ARG A 15 -4.34 -1.38 5.13
C ARG A 15 -4.01 -2.49 6.11
N THR A 16 -4.25 -3.75 5.73
CA THR A 16 -3.91 -4.89 6.58
C THR A 16 -2.41 -4.98 6.83
N VAL A 17 -1.59 -4.81 5.78
CA VAL A 17 -0.13 -4.83 5.89
C VAL A 17 0.37 -3.58 6.62
N LEU A 18 -0.15 -2.40 6.31
CA LEU A 18 0.19 -1.17 7.03
C LEU A 18 -0.11 -1.30 8.53
N GLY A 19 -1.23 -1.94 8.88
CA GLY A 19 -1.64 -2.18 10.25
C GLY A 19 -0.68 -3.06 11.06
N THR A 20 0.15 -3.89 10.42
CA THR A 20 1.20 -4.65 11.13
C THR A 20 2.33 -3.74 11.62
N ARG A 21 2.47 -2.55 11.04
CA ARG A 21 3.50 -1.55 11.37
C ARG A 21 3.01 -0.47 12.31
N VAL A 22 1.90 0.16 11.95
CA VAL A 22 1.42 1.38 12.61
C VAL A 22 0.27 1.11 13.57
N GLY A 23 -0.17 -0.14 13.66
CA GLY A 23 -1.35 -0.57 14.41
C GLY A 23 -2.60 -0.65 13.51
N PRO A 24 -3.44 -1.68 13.70
CA PRO A 24 -4.59 -1.94 12.83
C PRO A 24 -5.71 -0.90 12.95
N GLU A 25 -5.83 -0.23 14.11
CA GLU A 25 -6.81 0.83 14.34
C GLU A 25 -6.43 2.08 13.55
N LEU A 26 -5.17 2.52 13.68
CA LEU A 26 -4.64 3.64 12.92
C LEU A 26 -4.72 3.37 11.41
N ALA A 27 -4.26 2.22 10.94
CA ALA A 27 -4.32 1.87 9.51
C ALA A 27 -5.76 1.81 8.94
N ARG A 28 -6.77 1.53 9.77
CA ARG A 28 -8.18 1.55 9.37
C ARG A 28 -8.72 2.97 9.25
N ASP A 29 -8.38 3.83 10.21
CA ASP A 29 -8.95 5.17 10.31
C ASP A 29 -8.21 6.21 9.47
N LEU A 30 -7.04 5.86 8.92
CA LEU A 30 -6.27 6.74 8.05
C LEU A 30 -7.04 7.07 6.75
N PRO A 31 -7.17 8.36 6.39
CA PRO A 31 -7.62 8.76 5.07
C PRO A 31 -6.71 8.15 4.00
N ALA A 32 -7.29 7.64 2.92
CA ALA A 32 -6.52 6.96 1.89
C ALA A 32 -5.55 7.90 1.15
N ASP A 33 -5.87 9.19 1.11
CA ASP A 33 -5.10 10.28 0.51
C ASP A 33 -4.11 10.96 1.48
N ALA A 34 -4.13 10.60 2.78
CA ALA A 34 -3.22 11.15 3.76
C ALA A 34 -1.78 10.75 3.45
N ARG A 35 -0.88 11.75 3.40
CA ARG A 35 0.53 11.52 3.12
C ARG A 35 1.21 10.87 4.31
N PHE A 36 1.96 9.80 4.08
CA PHE A 36 2.61 9.00 5.11
C PHE A 36 3.59 9.81 5.98
N ASP A 37 4.33 10.75 5.39
CA ASP A 37 5.26 11.62 6.10
C ASP A 37 4.57 12.60 7.07
N GLU A 38 3.37 13.05 6.74
CA GLU A 38 2.57 13.98 7.55
C GLU A 38 1.94 13.30 8.78
N ILE A 39 1.79 11.98 8.75
CA ILE A 39 1.21 11.16 9.83
C ILE A 39 2.25 10.32 10.57
N GLY A 40 3.53 10.57 10.33
CA GLY A 40 4.64 9.94 11.06
C GLY A 40 4.96 8.51 10.62
N ILE A 41 4.51 8.09 9.45
CA ILE A 41 4.91 6.82 8.83
C ILE A 41 6.20 7.07 8.05
N ASP A 42 7.28 6.44 8.49
CA ASP A 42 8.59 6.70 7.93
C ASP A 42 8.82 5.93 6.61
N SER A 43 9.84 6.34 5.87
CA SER A 43 10.19 5.69 4.61
C SER A 43 10.60 4.22 4.75
N LEU A 44 11.06 3.79 5.93
CA LEU A 44 11.45 2.42 6.21
C LEU A 44 10.19 1.54 6.43
N ASP A 45 9.19 2.04 7.15
CA ASP A 45 7.89 1.40 7.29
C ASP A 45 7.22 1.20 5.94
N VAL A 46 7.23 2.23 5.09
CA VAL A 46 6.72 2.14 3.73
C VAL A 46 7.45 1.05 2.94
N VAL A 47 8.79 1.04 2.93
CA VAL A 47 9.58 0.01 2.24
C VAL A 47 9.25 -1.40 2.74
N LEU A 48 9.02 -1.56 4.04
CA LEU A 48 8.73 -2.86 4.65
C LEU A 48 7.30 -3.32 4.36
N VAL A 49 6.33 -2.41 4.35
CA VAL A 49 4.96 -2.70 3.88
C VAL A 49 4.98 -3.18 2.43
N LEU A 50 5.77 -2.53 1.58
CA LEU A 50 5.90 -2.90 0.19
C LEU A 50 6.56 -4.27 0.02
N ALA A 51 7.67 -4.52 0.70
CA ALA A 51 8.33 -5.83 0.68
C ALA A 51 7.43 -6.96 1.20
N GLU A 52 6.50 -6.67 2.12
CA GLU A 52 5.53 -7.64 2.60
C GLU A 52 4.37 -7.84 1.61
N LEU A 53 3.89 -6.78 0.96
CA LEU A 53 2.93 -6.88 -0.15
C LEU A 53 3.53 -7.71 -1.30
N GLU A 54 4.80 -7.48 -1.66
CA GLU A 54 5.54 -8.28 -2.66
C GLU A 54 5.56 -9.77 -2.33
N GLN A 55 5.90 -10.10 -1.09
CA GLN A 55 5.99 -11.49 -0.65
C GLN A 55 4.63 -12.18 -0.61
N ARG A 56 3.58 -11.44 -0.25
CA ARG A 56 2.20 -11.94 -0.23
C ARG A 56 1.63 -12.08 -1.66
N ASP A 57 2.05 -11.21 -2.58
CA ASP A 57 1.67 -11.20 -3.99
C ASP A 57 2.77 -11.77 -4.91
N ALA A 58 3.51 -12.80 -4.47
CA ALA A 58 4.71 -13.41 -5.09
C ALA A 58 4.61 -13.86 -6.58
N ALA A 59 3.59 -13.44 -7.33
CA ALA A 59 3.52 -13.46 -8.78
C ALA A 59 4.07 -12.18 -9.46
N ASN A 60 4.16 -11.02 -8.79
CA ASN A 60 4.53 -9.74 -9.45
C ASN A 60 5.64 -8.99 -8.70
N THR A 61 6.89 -9.10 -9.18
CA THR A 61 8.07 -8.39 -8.66
C THR A 61 7.87 -6.87 -8.72
N LEU A 62 7.76 -6.23 -7.55
CA LEU A 62 7.81 -4.78 -7.41
C LEU A 62 9.28 -4.35 -7.46
N THR A 63 9.70 -3.77 -8.57
CA THR A 63 11.06 -3.24 -8.71
C THR A 63 11.15 -1.91 -7.96
N GLY A 64 11.91 -1.89 -6.85
CA GLY A 64 11.93 -0.83 -5.83
C GLY A 64 12.31 0.61 -6.23
N LYS A 65 12.40 0.94 -7.53
CA LYS A 65 12.55 2.32 -8.01
C LYS A 65 11.20 3.01 -8.23
N ASP A 66 10.21 2.30 -8.77
CA ASP A 66 8.88 2.88 -9.05
C ASP A 66 8.02 3.01 -7.79
N LEU A 67 8.31 2.19 -6.77
CA LEU A 67 7.50 2.16 -5.55
C LEU A 67 7.76 3.33 -4.63
N ARG A 68 9.00 3.83 -4.58
CA ARG A 68 9.33 4.96 -3.72
C ARG A 68 8.66 6.26 -4.18
N GLU A 69 8.39 6.37 -5.48
CA GLU A 69 7.67 7.50 -6.08
C GLU A 69 6.15 7.31 -6.00
N ALA A 70 5.66 6.08 -5.85
CA ALA A 70 4.24 5.75 -5.77
C ALA A 70 3.70 5.61 -4.33
N ALA A 71 4.55 5.55 -3.32
CA ALA A 71 4.17 5.20 -1.95
C ALA A 71 4.06 6.41 -1.01
N ASP A 72 3.39 7.47 -1.47
CA ASP A 72 3.16 8.66 -0.64
C ASP A 72 1.92 8.53 0.25
N CYS A 73 0.93 7.74 -0.18
CA CYS A 73 -0.31 7.46 0.56
C CYS A 73 -0.92 6.12 0.13
N ILE A 74 -1.98 5.67 0.82
CA ILE A 74 -2.67 4.40 0.53
C ILE A 74 -3.24 4.41 -0.89
N ASP A 75 -3.85 5.51 -1.32
CA ASP A 75 -4.45 5.64 -2.65
C ASP A 75 -3.43 5.44 -3.77
N SER A 76 -2.24 6.05 -3.63
CA SER A 76 -1.17 5.93 -4.60
C SER A 76 -0.61 4.49 -4.66
N LEU A 77 -0.49 3.82 -3.51
CA LEU A 77 -0.12 2.41 -3.44
C LEU A 77 -1.15 1.52 -4.15
N VAL A 78 -2.43 1.71 -3.86
CA VAL A 78 -3.52 0.92 -4.44
C VAL A 78 -3.59 1.10 -5.96
N ARG A 79 -3.45 2.33 -6.45
CA ARG A 79 -3.40 2.61 -7.89
C ARG A 79 -2.20 1.96 -8.55
N HIS A 80 -1.02 2.06 -7.94
CA HIS A 80 0.20 1.46 -8.46
C HIS A 80 0.09 -0.08 -8.56
N LEU A 81 -0.47 -0.72 -7.53
CA LEU A 81 -0.74 -2.16 -7.55
C LEU A 81 -1.76 -2.51 -8.63
N ALA A 82 -2.85 -1.74 -8.75
CA ALA A 82 -3.89 -1.99 -9.75
C ALA A 82 -3.40 -1.84 -11.20
N GLU A 83 -2.50 -0.89 -11.47
CA GLU A 83 -1.86 -0.74 -12.79
C GLU A 83 -0.97 -1.94 -13.15
N ARG A 84 -0.37 -2.61 -12.15
CA ARG A 84 0.44 -3.83 -12.36
C ARG A 84 -0.38 -5.12 -12.45
N HIS A 85 -1.61 -5.13 -11.93
CA HIS A 85 -2.55 -6.25 -12.05
C HIS A 85 -3.48 -6.14 -13.28
N GLY A 86 -3.28 -5.12 -14.13
CA GLY A 86 -4.04 -4.87 -15.37
C GLY A 86 -3.47 -5.59 -16.59
#